data_AF-A0A955F7B8-F1
#
_entry.id   AF-A0A955F7B8-F1
#
_cell.length_a   1.000
_cell.length_b   1.000
_cell.length_c   1.000
_cell.angle_alpha   90.00
_cell.angle_beta   90.00
_cell.angle_gamma   90.00
#
_symmetry.space_group_name_H-M   'P 1'
#
loop_
_entity.id
_entity.type
_entity.pdbx_description
1 polymer ?
#
loop_
_entity_poly.entity_id
_entity_poly.type
_entity_poly.pdbx_seq_one_letter_code
_entity_poly.pdbx_strand_id
1 'polypeptide(L)'
;MNDYIAKRSGTSFKGYLLTTYKELVATFGEPRTNLDNHKVDAEWIIDTPQGVATIYNYKDGKSYMGDKGLEITQICEWHVGGKSIEPYNWVKKQITDQHIRHIA
;
A
#
# COMPACT_ATOMS: atom_id res chain seq x y z
N MET A 1 -4.60 -17.33 14.36
CA MET A 1 -3.80 -16.16 13.94
C MET A 1 -4.39 -15.71 12.60
N ASN A 2 -4.72 -14.44 12.40
CA ASN A 2 -5.14 -13.98 11.07
C ASN A 2 -3.97 -14.18 10.11
N ASP A 3 -4.09 -15.06 9.12
CA ASP A 3 -3.00 -15.48 8.21
C ASP A 3 -2.24 -14.29 7.58
N TYR A 4 -2.94 -13.18 7.38
CA TYR A 4 -2.40 -11.94 6.84
C TYR A 4 -1.39 -11.25 7.77
N ILE A 5 -1.62 -11.27 9.09
CA ILE A 5 -0.68 -10.71 10.08
C ILE A 5 0.62 -11.51 10.05
N ALA A 6 0.53 -12.84 9.93
CA ALA A 6 1.71 -13.68 9.80
C ALA A 6 2.49 -13.37 8.51
N LYS A 7 1.80 -13.18 7.38
CA LYS A 7 2.44 -12.84 6.10
C LYS A 7 3.26 -11.56 6.14
N ARG A 8 2.69 -10.47 6.67
CA ARG A 8 3.38 -9.17 6.76
C ARG A 8 4.29 -9.01 7.99
N SER A 9 4.36 -10.02 8.85
CA SER A 9 5.22 -9.95 10.03
C SER A 9 6.69 -9.78 9.62
N GLY A 10 7.36 -8.82 10.27
CA GLY A 10 8.76 -8.47 9.99
C GLY A 10 8.97 -7.61 8.75
N THR A 11 7.93 -7.23 8.01
CA THR A 11 8.08 -6.19 6.97
C THR A 11 8.29 -4.83 7.63
N SER A 12 9.11 -3.98 7.01
CA SER A 12 9.31 -2.60 7.43
C SER A 12 9.31 -1.65 6.23
N PHE A 13 9.12 -0.37 6.48
CA PHE A 13 9.13 0.67 5.45
C PHE A 13 10.41 0.60 4.60
N LYS A 14 10.22 0.68 3.28
CA LYS A 14 11.31 0.68 2.28
C LYS A 14 11.31 1.93 1.40
N GLY A 15 10.16 2.54 1.18
CA GLY A 15 10.07 3.76 0.41
C GLY A 15 8.63 4.21 0.17
N TYR A 16 8.52 5.39 -0.43
CA TYR A 16 7.25 5.98 -0.84
C TYR A 16 6.89 5.58 -2.27
N LEU A 17 5.60 5.53 -2.53
CA LEU A 17 5.00 5.34 -3.84
C LEU A 17 3.97 6.45 -4.06
N LEU A 18 4.24 7.32 -5.04
CA LEU A 18 3.34 8.41 -5.40
C LEU A 18 2.38 7.93 -6.49
N THR A 19 1.13 7.67 -6.11
CA THR A 19 0.08 7.13 -6.99
C THR A 19 -1.27 7.31 -6.32
N THR A 20 -2.35 7.31 -7.11
CA THR A 20 -3.70 7.45 -6.55
C THR A 20 -4.23 6.13 -5.99
N TYR A 21 -5.17 6.20 -5.05
CA TYR A 21 -5.92 5.03 -4.59
C TYR A 21 -6.50 4.20 -5.76
N LYS A 22 -7.08 4.88 -6.76
CA LYS A 22 -7.70 4.24 -7.92
C LYS A 22 -6.71 3.39 -8.72
N GLU A 23 -5.47 3.87 -8.89
CA GLU A 23 -4.43 3.15 -9.61
C GLU A 23 -3.95 1.92 -8.83
N LEU A 24 -3.84 2.02 -7.50
CA LEU A 24 -3.55 0.86 -6.65
C LEU A 24 -4.65 -0.19 -6.76
N VAL A 25 -5.93 0.21 -6.70
CA VAL A 25 -7.07 -0.71 -6.87
C VAL A 25 -7.06 -1.36 -8.25
N ALA A 26 -6.83 -0.59 -9.31
CA ALA A 26 -6.76 -1.11 -10.67
C ALA A 26 -5.59 -2.11 -10.86
N THR A 27 -4.48 -1.92 -10.13
CA THR A 27 -3.28 -2.74 -10.28
C THR A 27 -3.26 -3.97 -9.38
N PHE A 28 -3.75 -3.83 -8.14
CA PHE A 28 -3.58 -4.84 -7.08
C PHE A 28 -4.91 -5.32 -6.48
N GLY A 29 -6.05 -4.80 -6.93
CA GLY A 29 -7.37 -5.08 -6.36
C GLY A 29 -7.68 -4.24 -5.11
N GLU A 30 -8.79 -4.53 -4.44
CA GLU A 30 -9.21 -3.77 -3.25
C GLU A 30 -8.26 -3.99 -2.06
N PRO A 31 -8.00 -2.95 -1.24
CA PRO A 31 -7.24 -3.08 -0.01
C PRO A 31 -8.05 -3.74 1.09
N ARG A 32 -7.34 -4.09 2.16
CA ARG A 32 -7.94 -4.29 3.47
C ARG A 32 -8.21 -2.93 4.12
N THR A 33 -9.42 -2.74 4.60
CA THR A 33 -9.85 -1.59 5.41
C THR A 33 -10.33 -2.06 6.78
N ASN A 34 -10.72 -1.14 7.66
CA ASN A 34 -11.16 -1.46 9.04
C ASN A 34 -10.14 -2.29 9.81
N LEU A 35 -8.87 -1.92 9.66
CA LEU A 35 -7.77 -2.55 10.36
C LEU A 35 -7.90 -2.22 11.85
N ASP A 36 -7.53 -3.16 12.73
CA ASP A 36 -7.42 -2.95 14.18
C ASP A 36 -6.16 -2.11 14.52
N ASN A 37 -5.94 -1.05 13.74
CA ASN A 37 -4.78 -0.18 13.76
C ASN A 37 -5.24 1.24 13.43
N HIS A 38 -5.28 2.10 14.45
CA HIS A 38 -5.64 3.52 14.38
C HIS A 38 -4.68 4.41 13.56
N LYS A 39 -3.75 3.84 12.79
CA LYS A 39 -2.74 4.60 12.03
C LYS A 39 -2.85 4.43 10.52
N VAL A 40 -3.63 3.45 10.08
CA VAL A 40 -3.71 3.03 8.68
C VAL A 40 -5.18 2.87 8.34
N ASP A 41 -5.56 3.43 7.20
CA ASP A 41 -6.92 3.40 6.68
C ASP A 41 -7.08 2.27 5.65
N ALA A 42 -6.06 2.04 4.82
CA ALA A 42 -6.01 0.99 3.80
C ALA A 42 -4.63 0.29 3.77
N GLU A 43 -4.65 -1.05 3.64
CA GLU A 43 -3.44 -1.87 3.50
C GLU A 43 -3.62 -2.94 2.41
N TRP A 44 -2.65 -3.04 1.50
CA TRP A 44 -2.44 -4.19 0.63
C TRP A 44 -1.32 -5.06 1.18
N ILE A 45 -1.47 -6.37 1.07
CA ILE A 45 -0.43 -7.37 1.34
C ILE A 45 -0.29 -8.20 0.07
N ILE A 46 0.83 -8.04 -0.62
CA ILE A 46 1.04 -8.56 -1.98
C ILE A 46 2.16 -9.60 -1.93
N ASP A 47 1.86 -10.80 -2.41
CA ASP A 47 2.87 -11.82 -2.67
C ASP A 47 3.56 -11.48 -4.01
N THR A 48 4.78 -10.95 -3.96
CA THR A 48 5.60 -10.69 -5.16
C THR A 48 6.55 -11.86 -5.41
N PRO A 49 7.12 -12.01 -6.62
CA PRO A 49 8.16 -13.00 -6.89
C PRO A 49 9.39 -12.88 -5.98
N GLN A 50 9.62 -11.70 -5.40
CA GLN A 50 10.77 -11.39 -4.53
C GLN A 50 10.42 -11.39 -3.03
N GLY A 51 9.21 -11.83 -2.68
CA GLY A 51 8.70 -11.87 -1.31
C GLY A 51 7.52 -10.93 -1.08
N VAL A 52 7.08 -10.83 0.17
CA VAL A 52 5.89 -10.05 0.55
C VAL A 52 6.19 -8.55 0.52
N ALA A 53 5.33 -7.79 -0.16
CA ALA A 53 5.24 -6.33 -0.06
C ALA A 53 3.97 -5.92 0.69
N THR A 54 4.04 -4.80 1.41
CA THR A 54 2.85 -4.13 1.96
C THR A 54 2.73 -2.74 1.36
N ILE A 55 1.53 -2.28 1.02
CA ILE A 55 1.26 -0.90 0.61
C ILE A 55 0.23 -0.32 1.58
N TYR A 56 0.49 0.84 2.17
CA TYR A 56 -0.40 1.41 3.17
C TYR A 56 -0.25 2.92 3.27
N ASN A 57 -1.30 3.61 3.69
CA ASN A 57 -1.19 5.00 4.15
C ASN A 57 -0.74 5.02 5.62
N TYR A 58 -0.13 6.11 6.08
CA TYR A 58 0.34 6.16 7.47
C TYR A 58 0.12 7.54 8.10
N LYS A 59 -0.82 7.57 9.05
CA LYS A 59 -1.12 8.72 9.92
C LYS A 59 -1.61 10.00 9.21
N ASP A 60 -2.06 9.88 7.98
CA ASP A 60 -2.56 10.96 7.13
C ASP A 60 -4.08 10.86 6.87
N GLY A 61 -4.67 9.69 7.06
CA GLY A 61 -6.11 9.45 6.87
C GLY A 61 -6.96 9.61 8.13
N LYS A 62 -8.27 9.38 7.97
CA LYS A 62 -9.29 9.52 9.01
C LYS A 62 -9.05 8.62 10.22
N SER A 63 -8.49 7.43 10.01
CA SER A 63 -8.17 6.45 11.07
C SER A 63 -7.28 7.06 12.17
N TYR A 64 -6.34 7.94 11.79
CA TYR A 64 -5.42 8.59 12.74
C TYR A 64 -5.83 10.03 13.10
N MET A 65 -6.25 10.82 12.12
CA MET A 65 -6.47 12.26 12.30
C MET A 65 -7.95 12.63 12.54
N GLY A 66 -8.85 11.65 12.57
CA GLY A 66 -10.31 11.90 12.64
C GLY A 66 -10.76 12.77 11.46
N ASP A 67 -11.68 13.70 11.71
CA ASP A 67 -12.26 14.56 10.66
C ASP A 67 -11.24 15.40 9.89
N LYS A 68 -10.04 15.62 10.43
CA LYS A 68 -8.96 16.37 9.76
C LYS A 68 -8.13 15.51 8.79
N GLY A 69 -8.26 14.19 8.86
CA GLY A 69 -7.55 13.28 7.97
C GLY A 69 -8.06 13.33 6.54
N LEU A 70 -7.26 12.83 5.62
CA LEU A 70 -7.65 12.63 4.23
C LEU A 70 -8.64 11.47 4.12
N GLU A 71 -9.60 11.58 3.20
CA GLU A 71 -10.33 10.40 2.72
C GLU A 71 -9.34 9.47 1.99
N ILE A 72 -9.55 8.15 2.09
CA ILE A 72 -8.67 7.15 1.45
C ILE A 72 -8.46 7.44 -0.04
N THR A 73 -9.50 7.90 -0.73
CA THR A 73 -9.47 8.24 -2.16
C THR A 73 -8.65 9.48 -2.49
N GLN A 74 -8.32 10.32 -1.49
CA GLN A 74 -7.50 11.52 -1.63
C GLN A 74 -6.02 11.27 -1.33
N ILE A 75 -5.66 10.09 -0.83
CA ILE A 75 -4.28 9.75 -0.48
C ILE A 75 -3.49 9.44 -1.75
N CYS A 76 -2.37 10.15 -1.92
CA CYS A 76 -1.47 10.03 -3.07
C CYS A 76 -0.04 9.61 -2.69
N GLU A 77 0.32 9.66 -1.41
CA GLU A 77 1.61 9.19 -0.90
C GLU A 77 1.41 7.91 -0.10
N TRP A 78 1.89 6.80 -0.64
CA TRP A 78 1.73 5.49 -0.04
C TRP A 78 3.07 4.98 0.48
N HIS A 79 3.06 4.42 1.68
CA HIS A 79 4.20 3.71 2.22
C HIS A 79 4.24 2.31 1.63
N VAL A 80 5.41 1.88 1.20
CA VAL A 80 5.65 0.52 0.76
C VAL A 80 6.65 -0.15 1.71
N GLY A 81 6.25 -1.30 2.24
CA GLY A 81 7.04 -2.12 3.14
C GLY A 81 7.44 -3.44 2.52
N GLY A 82 8.45 -4.06 3.10
CA GLY A 82 8.95 -5.38 2.70
C GLY A 82 10.00 -5.88 3.68
N LYS A 83 10.48 -7.11 3.50
CA LYS A 83 11.64 -7.63 4.27
C LYS A 83 12.97 -7.15 3.70
N SER A 84 12.97 -6.80 2.43
CA SER A 84 14.12 -6.29 1.67
C SER A 84 13.63 -5.26 0.65
N ILE A 85 14.51 -4.73 -0.20
CA ILE A 85 14.18 -3.64 -1.16
C ILE A 85 13.49 -4.16 -2.44
N GLU A 86 13.62 -5.44 -2.73
CA GLU A 86 13.19 -6.09 -3.97
C GLU A 86 11.65 -6.12 -4.12
N PRO A 87 10.84 -6.44 -3.09
CA PRO A 87 9.38 -6.32 -3.20
C PRO A 87 8.92 -4.88 -3.44
N TYR A 88 9.59 -3.89 -2.85
CA TYR A 88 9.31 -2.47 -3.11
C TYR A 88 9.57 -2.10 -4.57
N ASN A 89 10.74 -2.48 -5.11
CA ASN A 89 11.09 -2.22 -6.51
C ASN A 89 10.09 -2.88 -7.47
N TRP A 90 9.62 -4.09 -7.14
CA TRP A 90 8.61 -4.77 -7.94
C TRP A 90 7.28 -4.01 -7.95
N VAL A 91 6.78 -3.56 -6.78
CA VAL A 91 5.54 -2.76 -6.68
C VAL A 91 5.65 -1.48 -7.48
N LYS A 92 6.76 -0.74 -7.33
CA LYS A 92 7.01 0.50 -8.06
C LYS A 92 6.96 0.26 -9.57
N LYS A 93 7.57 -0.83 -10.05
CA LYS A 93 7.56 -1.20 -11.46
C LYS A 93 6.15 -1.45 -11.98
N GLN A 94 5.29 -2.16 -11.24
CA GLN A 94 3.92 -2.45 -11.70
C GLN A 94 3.11 -1.17 -11.94
N ILE A 95 3.23 -0.18 -11.04
CA ILE A 95 2.54 1.10 -11.20
C ILE A 95 3.10 1.90 -12.39
N THR A 96 4.43 1.97 -12.54
CA THR A 96 5.04 2.64 -13.70
C THR A 96 4.63 1.98 -15.02
N ASP A 97 4.61 0.65 -15.09
CA ASP A 97 4.19 -0.09 -16.29
C ASP A 97 2.70 0.18 -16.62
N GLN A 98 1.84 0.28 -15.60
CA GLN A 98 0.43 0.62 -15.78
C GLN A 98 0.25 2.03 -16.33
N HIS A 99 1.01 3.01 -15.86
CA HIS A 99 0.97 4.39 -16.40
C HIS A 99 1.32 4.43 -17.89
N ILE A 100 2.32 3.67 -18.32
CA ILE A 100 2.70 3.59 -19.74
C ILE A 100 1.55 3.04 -20.59
N ARG A 101 0.85 2.01 -20.10
CA ARG A 101 -0.28 1.39 -20.83
C ARG A 101 -1.49 2.30 -21.02
N HIS A 102 -1.66 3.34 -20.20
CA HIS A 102 -2.78 4.27 -20.31
C HIS A 102 -2.46 5.49 -21.19
N ILE A 103 -1.20 5.67 -21.60
CA ILE A 103 -0.76 6.77 -22.48
C ILE A 103 -0.59 6.31 -23.94
N ALA A 104 -0.42 5.01 -24.17
CA ALA A 104 -0.33 4.37 -25.49
C ALA A 104 -1.71 3.95 -26.01
#